data_AF-A0A963Q5E1-F1
#
_entry.id   AF-A0A963Q5E1-F1
#
_cell.length_a   1.000
_cell.length_b   1.000
_cell.length_c   1.000
_cell.angle_alpha   90.00
_cell.angle_beta   90.00
_cell.angle_gamma   90.00
#
_symmetry.space_group_name_H-M   'P 1'
#
loop_
_entity.id
_entity.type
_entity.pdbx_description
1 polymer ?
#
loop_
_entity_poly.entity_id
_entity_poly.type
_entity_poly.pdbx_seq_one_letter_code
_entity_poly.pdbx_strand_id
1 'polypeptide(L)'
;YGYSPRLSTASVAAGGTLGSLIPPSVPFAIYGIFTEQSISKLFLAGVGPGVLSMVGYLLVVWLWVRKRPQDAPSSGLHFVRRDYLLAMVRAWPAVLLFLIIVVGIYGGIFTATEAAAVSVAVVLALGIVAKRLTWRAFFESLTEA
;
A
#
# COMPACT_ATOMS: atom_id res chain seq x y z
N TYR A 1 23.08 -5.06 -2.90
CA TYR A 1 22.21 -4.54 -3.99
C TYR A 1 22.70 -3.25 -4.64
N GLY A 2 23.74 -2.55 -4.16
CA GLY A 2 24.38 -1.46 -4.93
C GLY A 2 23.55 -0.17 -5.14
N TYR A 3 22.24 -0.19 -4.88
CA TYR A 3 21.38 0.99 -4.91
C TYR A 3 21.86 2.07 -3.95
N SER A 4 21.74 3.33 -4.34
CA SER A 4 22.06 4.44 -3.47
C SER A 4 21.11 4.46 -2.27
N PRO A 5 21.62 4.77 -1.06
CA PRO A 5 20.78 4.92 0.12
C PRO A 5 19.67 5.94 -0.11
N ARG A 6 19.98 7.05 -0.81
CA ARG A 6 19.03 8.12 -1.14
C ARG A 6 17.85 7.63 -1.96
N LEU A 7 18.11 6.87 -3.03
CA LEU A 7 17.03 6.35 -3.88
C LEU A 7 16.19 5.31 -3.13
N SER A 8 16.84 4.47 -2.34
CA SER A 8 16.17 3.39 -1.58
C SER A 8 15.26 3.97 -0.50
N THR A 9 15.76 4.92 0.30
CA THR A 9 14.97 5.56 1.37
C THR A 9 13.85 6.42 0.80
N ALA A 10 14.11 7.20 -0.26
CA ALA A 10 13.09 8.02 -0.91
C ALA A 10 11.96 7.16 -1.49
N SER A 11 12.28 6.01 -2.09
CA SER A 11 11.28 5.11 -2.66
C SER A 11 10.37 4.50 -1.59
N VAL A 12 10.94 4.10 -0.44
CA VAL A 12 10.15 3.58 0.69
C VAL A 12 9.29 4.69 1.30
N ALA A 13 9.85 5.89 1.52
CA ALA A 13 9.11 7.02 2.06
C ALA A 13 7.93 7.43 1.16
N ALA A 14 8.17 7.52 -0.16
CA ALA A 14 7.13 7.83 -1.15
C ALA A 14 6.07 6.72 -1.25
N GLY A 15 6.48 5.45 -1.12
CA GLY A 15 5.54 4.34 -1.07
C GLY A 15 4.63 4.40 0.16
N GLY A 16 5.18 4.77 1.32
CA GLY A 16 4.40 4.95 2.56
C GLY A 16 3.36 6.06 2.44
N THR A 17 3.69 7.19 1.81
CA THR A 17 2.73 8.30 1.61
C THR A 17 1.65 7.97 0.59
N LEU A 18 1.94 7.15 -0.42
CA LEU A 18 0.88 6.62 -1.31
C LEU A 18 -0.12 5.74 -0.55
N GLY A 19 0.34 5.00 0.45
CA GLY A 19 -0.51 4.15 1.29
C GLY A 19 -1.57 4.94 2.06
N SER A 20 -1.35 6.23 2.36
CA SER A 20 -2.37 7.07 3.01
C SER A 20 -3.39 7.65 2.03
N LEU A 21 -3.10 7.64 0.72
CA LEU A 21 -3.97 8.16 -0.34
C LEU A 21 -4.84 7.07 -0.98
N ILE A 22 -4.32 5.85 -1.08
CA ILE A 22 -5.04 4.71 -1.65
C ILE A 22 -5.92 4.07 -0.56
N PRO A 23 -7.22 3.85 -0.79
CA PRO A 23 -8.09 3.18 0.18
C PRO A 23 -7.55 1.81 0.61
N PRO A 24 -7.68 1.41 1.89
CA PRO A 24 -8.31 2.11 3.01
C PRO A 24 -7.42 3.21 3.59
N SER A 25 -7.99 4.42 3.74
CA SER A 25 -7.27 5.60 4.23
C SER A 25 -7.96 6.18 5.47
N VAL A 26 -7.24 6.20 6.60
CA VAL A 26 -7.72 6.80 7.86
C VAL A 26 -8.04 8.29 7.69
N PRO A 27 -7.19 9.12 7.04
CA PRO A 27 -7.53 10.52 6.76
C PRO A 27 -8.84 10.70 6.00
N PHE A 28 -9.12 9.86 5.00
CA PHE A 28 -10.39 9.92 4.28
C PHE A 28 -11.56 9.49 5.14
N ALA A 29 -11.42 8.47 5.99
CA ALA A 29 -12.48 8.09 6.91
C ALA A 29 -12.83 9.25 7.86
N ILE A 30 -11.83 9.89 8.46
CA ILE A 30 -12.01 11.05 9.35
C ILE A 30 -12.67 12.22 8.61
N TYR A 31 -12.19 12.53 7.39
CA TYR A 31 -12.78 13.58 6.57
C TYR A 31 -14.24 13.28 6.22
N GLY A 32 -14.56 12.04 5.85
CA GLY A 32 -15.93 11.60 5.55
C GLY A 32 -16.86 11.77 6.76
N ILE A 33 -16.37 11.46 7.96
CA ILE A 33 -17.12 11.68 9.20
C ILE A 33 -17.39 13.17 9.43
N PHE A 34 -16.37 14.02 9.36
CA PHE A 34 -16.52 15.46 9.61
C PHE A 34 -17.38 16.18 8.57
N THR A 35 -17.35 15.73 7.33
CA THR A 35 -18.10 16.34 6.23
C THR A 35 -19.45 15.69 5.99
N GLU A 36 -19.82 14.70 6.83
CA GLU A 36 -21.01 13.86 6.68
C GLU A 36 -21.13 13.26 5.27
N GLN A 37 -19.99 13.04 4.62
CA GLN A 37 -19.91 12.45 3.31
C GLN A 37 -19.85 10.93 3.40
N SER A 38 -20.38 10.29 2.37
CA SER A 38 -20.27 8.85 2.22
C SER A 38 -18.81 8.44 2.05
N ILE A 39 -18.27 7.71 3.03
CA ILE A 39 -16.89 7.21 3.04
C ILE A 39 -16.60 6.37 1.78
N SER A 40 -17.57 5.57 1.32
CA SER A 40 -17.43 4.76 0.11
C SER A 40 -17.24 5.62 -1.16
N LYS A 41 -17.96 6.74 -1.27
CA LYS A 41 -17.77 7.69 -2.39
C LYS A 41 -16.41 8.38 -2.32
N LEU A 42 -15.96 8.73 -1.12
CA LEU A 42 -14.67 9.38 -0.92
C LEU A 42 -13.50 8.44 -1.24
N PHE A 43 -13.61 7.16 -0.85
CA PHE A 43 -12.64 6.14 -1.22
C PHE A 43 -12.56 5.96 -2.74
N LEU A 44 -13.70 6.00 -3.45
CA LEU A 44 -13.72 5.97 -4.91
C LEU A 44 -13.01 7.19 -5.52
N ALA A 45 -13.36 8.38 -5.02
CA ALA A 45 -12.77 9.63 -5.47
C ALA A 45 -11.25 9.65 -5.23
N GLY A 46 -10.77 8.98 -4.19
CA GLY A 46 -9.36 8.81 -3.86
C GLY A 46 -8.54 7.97 -4.84
N VAL A 47 -9.17 7.07 -5.60
CA VAL A 47 -8.47 6.21 -6.57
C VAL A 47 -7.80 7.04 -7.66
N GLY A 48 -8.50 8.05 -8.19
CA GLY A 48 -7.97 8.97 -9.20
C GLY A 48 -6.65 9.65 -8.81
N PRO A 49 -6.61 10.45 -7.73
CA PRO A 49 -5.39 11.10 -7.25
C PRO A 49 -4.34 10.10 -6.77
N GLY A 50 -4.74 8.93 -6.24
CA GLY A 50 -3.83 7.85 -5.88
C GLY A 50 -3.07 7.29 -7.09
N VAL A 51 -3.78 6.95 -8.17
CA VAL A 51 -3.17 6.46 -9.42
C VAL A 51 -2.31 7.54 -10.06
N LEU A 52 -2.77 8.79 -10.08
CA LEU A 52 -2.00 9.91 -10.63
C LEU A 52 -0.68 10.10 -9.87
N SER A 53 -0.72 10.09 -8.54
CA SER A 53 0.47 10.18 -7.69
C SER A 53 1.40 8.99 -7.90
N MET A 54 0.85 7.77 -8.03
CA MET A 54 1.63 6.56 -8.30
C MET A 54 2.41 6.68 -9.62
N VAL A 55 1.73 7.09 -10.70
CA VAL A 55 2.37 7.31 -12.00
C VAL A 55 3.42 8.41 -11.90
N GLY A 56 3.13 9.50 -11.19
CA GLY A 56 4.09 10.58 -10.94
C GLY A 56 5.36 10.09 -10.25
N TYR A 57 5.24 9.28 -9.19
CA TYR A 57 6.40 8.73 -8.48
C TYR A 57 7.20 7.75 -9.36
N LEU A 58 6.52 6.89 -10.12
CA LEU A 58 7.19 6.00 -11.07
C LEU A 58 7.97 6.78 -12.13
N LEU A 59 7.39 7.86 -12.67
CA LEU A 59 8.05 8.73 -13.63
C LEU A 59 9.28 9.43 -13.03
N VAL A 60 9.17 9.95 -11.80
CA VAL A 60 10.30 10.59 -11.11
C VAL A 60 11.44 9.60 -10.90
N VAL A 61 11.14 8.40 -10.40
CA VAL A 61 12.14 7.34 -10.20
C VAL A 61 12.78 6.95 -11.53
N TRP A 62 11.98 6.76 -12.59
CA TRP A 62 12.48 6.40 -13.91
C TRP A 62 13.41 7.47 -14.50
N LEU A 63 13.02 8.75 -14.42
CA LEU A 63 13.85 9.87 -14.87
C LEU A 63 15.13 10.00 -14.04
N TRP A 64 15.06 9.78 -12.73
CA TRP A 64 16.20 9.85 -11.83
C TRP A 64 17.24 8.79 -12.19
N VAL A 65 16.81 7.53 -12.33
CA VAL A 65 17.69 6.40 -12.68
C VAL A 65 18.31 6.61 -14.07
N ARG A 66 17.55 7.15 -15.03
CA ARG A 66 18.07 7.45 -16.37
C ARG A 66 19.14 8.55 -16.36
N LYS A 67 19.02 9.56 -15.48
CA LYS A 67 20.02 10.63 -15.32
C LYS A 67 21.21 10.22 -14.46
N ARG A 68 21.02 9.30 -13.51
CA ARG A 68 22.03 8.83 -12.56
C ARG A 68 22.01 7.31 -12.47
N PRO A 69 22.52 6.62 -13.51
CA PRO A 69 22.55 5.15 -13.51
C PRO A 69 23.41 4.57 -12.38
N GLN A 70 24.36 5.35 -11.83
CA GLN A 70 25.12 4.94 -10.64
C GLN A 70 24.26 4.79 -9.36
N ASP A 71 23.09 5.44 -9.29
CA ASP A 71 22.21 5.36 -8.10
C ASP A 71 21.37 4.08 -8.08
N ALA A 72 21.24 3.40 -9.22
CA ALA A 72 20.59 2.10 -9.37
C ALA A 72 21.44 1.24 -10.32
N PRO A 73 22.65 0.82 -9.89
CA PRO A 73 23.51 0.02 -10.74
C PRO A 73 22.79 -1.29 -11.06
N SER A 74 22.69 -1.61 -12.35
CA SER A 74 22.28 -2.95 -12.77
C SER A 74 23.33 -3.92 -12.24
N SER A 75 23.03 -4.60 -11.14
CA SER A 75 23.80 -5.77 -10.76
C SER A 75 23.73 -6.69 -11.97
N GLY A 76 24.86 -7.03 -12.60
CA GLY A 76 24.96 -7.91 -13.78
C GLY A 76 24.41 -9.34 -13.58
N LEU A 77 23.65 -9.56 -12.51
CA LEU A 77 22.65 -10.59 -12.39
C LEU A 77 21.62 -10.33 -13.50
N HIS A 78 21.58 -11.23 -14.49
CA HIS A 78 20.41 -11.41 -15.33
C HIS A 78 19.20 -11.56 -14.40
N PHE A 79 18.48 -10.47 -14.13
CA PHE A 79 17.21 -10.53 -13.41
C PHE A 79 16.27 -11.34 -14.30
N VAL A 80 16.18 -12.64 -14.00
CA VAL A 80 15.24 -13.54 -14.65
C VAL A 80 13.86 -12.96 -14.34
N ARG A 81 12.96 -12.85 -15.32
CA ARG A 81 11.57 -12.36 -15.14
C ARG A 81 10.87 -12.96 -13.90
N ARG A 82 11.32 -14.14 -13.43
CA ARG A 82 10.90 -14.78 -12.17
C ARG A 82 11.15 -13.93 -10.91
N ASP A 83 12.24 -13.20 -10.80
CA ASP A 83 12.55 -12.41 -9.59
C ASP A 83 11.61 -11.20 -9.44
N TYR A 84 11.24 -10.58 -10.56
CA TYR A 84 10.20 -9.55 -10.60
C TYR A 84 8.83 -10.10 -10.17
N LEU A 85 8.46 -11.28 -10.69
CA LEU A 85 7.20 -11.95 -10.32
C LEU A 85 7.20 -12.33 -8.85
N LEU A 86 8.30 -12.86 -8.30
CA LEU A 86 8.42 -13.19 -6.88
C LEU A 86 8.33 -11.95 -5.99
N ALA A 87 8.92 -10.83 -6.40
CA ALA A 87 8.81 -9.56 -5.68
C ALA A 87 7.37 -9.02 -5.71
N MET A 88 6.68 -9.08 -6.86
CA MET A 88 5.26 -8.71 -6.98
C MET A 88 4.38 -9.62 -6.12
N VAL A 89 4.64 -10.92 -6.12
CA VAL A 89 3.92 -11.88 -5.29
C VAL A 89 4.10 -11.55 -3.82
N ARG A 90 5.24 -11.02 -3.34
CA ARG A 90 5.35 -10.60 -1.92
C ARG A 90 4.40 -9.47 -1.51
N ALA A 91 3.94 -8.65 -2.46
CA ALA A 91 2.97 -7.58 -2.20
C ALA A 91 1.50 -8.05 -2.21
N TRP A 92 1.25 -9.35 -2.44
CA TRP A 92 -0.09 -9.93 -2.51
C TRP A 92 -1.03 -9.62 -1.33
N PRO A 93 -0.58 -9.52 -0.05
CA PRO A 93 -1.50 -9.30 1.07
C PRO A 93 -2.15 -7.92 1.00
N ALA A 94 -1.38 -6.90 0.59
CA ALA A 94 -1.88 -5.54 0.42
C ALA A 94 -2.90 -5.47 -0.72
N VAL A 95 -2.61 -6.14 -1.83
CA VAL A 95 -3.53 -6.22 -2.98
C VAL A 95 -4.81 -6.97 -2.60
N LEU A 96 -4.71 -8.06 -1.83
CA LEU A 96 -5.86 -8.81 -1.33
C LEU A 96 -6.77 -7.92 -0.49
N LEU A 97 -6.21 -7.18 0.48
CA LEU A 97 -6.98 -6.27 1.34
C LEU A 97 -7.65 -5.16 0.54
N PHE A 98 -6.92 -4.55 -0.39
CA PHE A 98 -7.49 -3.57 -1.32
C PHE A 98 -8.68 -4.13 -2.08
N LEU A 99 -8.55 -5.33 -2.65
CA LEU A 99 -9.62 -5.98 -3.40
C LEU A 99 -10.82 -6.34 -2.52
N ILE A 100 -10.61 -6.83 -1.30
CA ILE A 100 -11.69 -7.14 -0.34
C ILE A 100 -12.52 -5.89 -0.06
N ILE A 101 -11.86 -4.75 0.16
CA ILE A 101 -12.55 -3.50 0.48
C ILE A 101 -13.28 -2.95 -0.73
N VAL A 102 -12.59 -2.87 -1.88
CA VAL A 102 -13.18 -2.37 -3.13
C VAL A 102 -14.35 -3.25 -3.55
N VAL A 103 -14.13 -4.55 -3.73
CA VAL A 103 -15.19 -5.47 -4.17
C VAL A 103 -16.30 -5.58 -3.11
N GLY A 104 -15.97 -5.59 -1.82
CA GLY A 104 -16.95 -5.67 -0.75
C GLY A 104 -17.88 -4.46 -0.69
N ILE A 105 -17.30 -3.25 -0.79
CA ILE A 105 -18.08 -2.00 -0.75
C ILE A 105 -18.86 -1.79 -2.05
N TYR A 106 -18.22 -1.93 -3.21
CA TYR A 106 -18.87 -1.64 -4.49
C TYR A 106 -19.80 -2.76 -4.96
N GLY A 107 -19.54 -4.00 -4.55
CA GLY A 107 -20.45 -5.13 -4.75
C GLY A 107 -21.71 -5.07 -3.87
N GLY A 108 -21.80 -4.09 -2.97
CA GLY A 108 -22.92 -3.95 -2.02
C GLY A 108 -22.95 -5.05 -0.96
N ILE A 109 -21.84 -5.77 -0.77
CA ILE A 109 -21.73 -6.87 0.19
C ILE A 109 -21.56 -6.31 1.60
N PHE A 110 -20.75 -5.26 1.75
CA PHE A 110 -20.41 -4.64 3.03
C PHE A 110 -20.43 -3.12 2.95
N THR A 111 -20.75 -2.48 4.07
CA THR A 111 -20.52 -1.04 4.28
C THR A 111 -19.03 -0.76 4.54
N ALA A 112 -18.62 0.51 4.50
CA ALA A 112 -17.22 0.89 4.72
C ALA A 112 -16.69 0.45 6.10
N THR A 113 -17.54 0.50 7.12
CA THR A 113 -17.24 0.05 8.49
C THR A 113 -17.11 -1.47 8.59
N GLU A 114 -18.00 -2.21 7.95
CA GLU A 114 -17.92 -3.68 7.89
C GLU A 114 -16.69 -4.14 7.10
N ALA A 115 -16.38 -3.48 5.99
CA ALA A 115 -15.18 -3.75 5.21
C ALA A 115 -13.89 -3.52 6.02
N ALA A 116 -13.87 -2.51 6.90
CA ALA A 116 -12.76 -2.28 7.81
C ALA A 116 -12.61 -3.42 8.84
N ALA A 117 -13.71 -3.87 9.45
CA ALA A 117 -13.69 -4.97 10.40
C ALA A 117 -13.20 -6.29 9.75
N VAL A 118 -13.68 -6.60 8.55
CA VAL A 118 -13.23 -7.77 7.77
C VAL A 118 -11.75 -7.65 7.43
N SER A 119 -11.28 -6.46 7.05
CA SER A 119 -9.87 -6.22 6.71
C SER A 119 -8.96 -6.44 7.91
N VAL A 120 -9.34 -5.96 9.09
CA VAL A 120 -8.59 -6.22 10.34
C VAL A 120 -8.53 -7.71 10.65
N ALA A 121 -9.66 -8.42 10.53
CA ALA A 121 -9.70 -9.87 10.74
C ALA A 121 -8.78 -10.62 9.76
N VAL A 122 -8.78 -10.24 8.48
CA VAL A 122 -7.91 -10.82 7.45
C VAL A 122 -6.44 -10.50 7.72
N VAL A 123 -6.09 -9.26 8.08
CA VAL A 123 -4.71 -8.87 8.45
C VAL A 123 -4.22 -9.70 9.63
N LEU A 124 -5.05 -9.86 10.67
CA LEU A 124 -4.70 -10.66 11.85
C LEU A 124 -4.49 -12.12 11.48
N ALA A 125 -5.39 -12.71 10.72
CA ALA A 125 -5.26 -14.08 10.24
C ALA A 125 -3.97 -14.28 9.42
N LEU A 126 -3.67 -13.36 8.49
CA LEU A 126 -2.45 -13.39 7.70
C LEU A 126 -1.20 -13.25 8.57
N GLY A 127 -1.22 -12.37 9.58
CA GLY A 127 -0.11 -12.18 10.53
C GLY A 127 0.18 -13.42 11.38
N ILE A 128 -0.87 -14.12 11.82
CA ILE A 128 -0.79 -15.38 12.56
C ILE A 128 -0.23 -16.49 11.66
N VAL A 129 -0.78 -16.67 10.46
CA VAL A 129 -0.33 -17.71 9.51
C VAL A 129 1.12 -17.47 9.07
N ALA A 130 1.51 -16.20 8.87
CA ALA A 130 2.88 -15.84 8.55
C ALA A 130 3.85 -16.04 9.73
N LYS A 131 3.36 -16.32 10.96
CA LYS A 131 4.13 -16.40 12.20
C LYS A 131 4.97 -15.14 12.47
N ARG A 132 4.50 -13.98 12.02
CA ARG A 132 5.17 -12.68 12.20
C ARG A 132 4.54 -11.81 13.27
N LEU A 133 3.37 -12.21 13.77
CA LEU A 133 2.66 -11.49 14.82
C LEU A 133 3.25 -11.85 16.19
N THR A 134 3.81 -10.87 16.88
CA THR A 134 4.20 -11.00 18.29
C THR A 134 3.19 -10.25 19.16
N TRP A 135 2.97 -10.74 20.39
CA TRP A 135 2.08 -10.06 21.34
C TRP A 135 2.48 -8.60 21.58
N ARG A 136 3.79 -8.30 21.61
CA ARG A 136 4.28 -6.92 21.69
C ARG A 136 3.85 -6.08 20.48
N ALA A 137 4.14 -6.53 19.26
CA ALA A 137 3.78 -5.80 18.05
C ALA A 137 2.26 -5.58 17.91
N PHE A 138 1.46 -6.54 18.38
CA PHE A 138 0.00 -6.40 18.41
C PHE A 138 -0.45 -5.28 19.37
N PHE A 139 0.01 -5.29 20.63
CA PHE A 139 -0.35 -4.24 21.58
C PHE A 139 0.19 -2.87 21.18
N GLU A 140 1.40 -2.82 20.64
CA GLU A 140 2.01 -1.60 20.10
C GLU A 140 1.15 -1.00 18.98
N SER A 141 0.64 -1.84 18.06
CA SER A 141 -0.27 -1.38 17.00
C SER A 141 -1.62 -0.84 17.49
N LEU A 142 -2.09 -1.26 18.66
CA LEU A 142 -3.32 -0.74 19.28
C LEU A 142 -3.10 0.61 19.97
N THR A 143 -1.88 0.88 20.44
CA THR A 143 -1.52 2.15 21.08
C THR A 143 -1.08 3.23 20.10
N GLU A 144 -0.64 2.85 18.89
CA GLU A 144 -0.28 3.79 17.81
C GLU A 144 -1.49 4.30 17.00
N ALA A 145 -2.66 3.64 17.12
CA ALA A 145 -3.90 3.99 16.44
C ALA A 145 -4.76 4.97 17.25
#